data_AF-A0A1C5R6Z2-F1
#
_entry.id   AF-A0A1C5R6Z2-F1
#
_cell.length_a   1.000
_cell.length_b   1.000
_cell.length_c   1.000
_cell.angle_alpha   90.00
_cell.angle_beta   90.00
_cell.angle_gamma   90.00
#
_symmetry.space_group_name_H-M   'P 1'
#
loop_
_entity.id
_entity.type
_entity.pdbx_description
1 polymer ?
#
loop_
_entity_poly.entity_id
_entity_poly.type
_entity_poly.pdbx_seq_one_letter_code
_entity_poly.pdbx_strand_id
1 'polypeptide(L)'
;MKLPNGYGSVTKMSGKRRNPWVVRKTDGYILDPEKGTKKQNYIIIGYALKYVSATKIILHMSMLQNIRIVIQTNLTATNSAKKKLNVYGLCRRIPIIRLF
;
A
#
# COMPACT_ATOMS: atom_id res chain seq x y z
N MET A 1 16.67 17.14 4.04
CA MET A 1 16.96 15.69 3.94
C MET A 1 16.22 15.14 2.74
N LYS A 2 16.88 14.32 1.92
CA LYS A 2 16.24 13.62 0.80
C LYS A 2 15.49 12.40 1.34
N LEU A 3 14.23 12.23 0.94
CA LEU A 3 13.43 11.07 1.37
C LEU A 3 13.87 9.81 0.61
N PRO A 4 13.74 8.62 1.22
CA PRO A 4 13.98 7.36 0.52
C PRO A 4 13.02 7.17 -0.65
N ASN A 5 13.49 6.48 -1.69
CA ASN A 5 12.72 6.25 -2.91
C ASN A 5 11.42 5.50 -2.60
N GLY A 6 10.32 5.86 -3.27
CA GLY A 6 9.01 5.17 -3.16
C GLY A 6 8.07 5.65 -2.04
N TYR A 7 8.52 6.58 -1.18
CA TYR A 7 7.71 7.09 -0.06
C TYR A 7 6.73 8.20 -0.49
N GLY A 8 7.15 9.06 -1.42
CA GLY A 8 6.38 10.21 -1.88
C GLY A 8 7.21 11.48 -1.91
N SER A 9 6.56 12.62 -2.18
CA SER A 9 7.18 13.94 -2.22
C SER A 9 6.45 14.94 -1.34
N VAL A 10 7.23 15.83 -0.72
CA VAL A 10 6.75 17.01 -0.01
C VAL A 10 7.11 18.23 -0.83
N THR A 11 6.11 19.02 -1.23
CA THR A 11 6.33 20.23 -2.03
C THR A 11 5.64 21.44 -1.41
N LYS A 12 6.25 22.62 -1.54
CA LYS A 12 5.65 23.88 -1.10
C LYS A 12 4.73 24.40 -2.19
N MET A 13 3.49 24.69 -1.85
CA MET A 13 2.55 25.34 -2.76
C MET A 13 2.76 26.86 -2.79
N SER A 14 2.47 27.49 -3.91
CA SER A 14 2.67 28.94 -4.14
C SER A 14 1.61 29.81 -3.43
N GLY A 15 1.98 30.98 -2.94
CA GLY A 15 1.05 31.92 -2.29
C GLY A 15 0.90 31.75 -0.76
N LYS A 16 0.04 32.57 -0.15
CA LYS A 16 -0.13 32.67 1.31
C LYS A 16 -1.24 31.74 1.80
N ARG A 17 -0.87 30.51 2.16
CA ARG A 17 -1.79 29.49 2.70
C ARG A 17 -1.50 29.20 4.16
N ARG A 18 -2.53 28.74 4.89
CA ARG A 18 -2.40 28.27 6.28
C ARG A 18 -1.49 27.06 6.38
N ASN A 19 -1.62 26.09 5.46
CA ASN A 19 -0.77 24.89 5.38
C ASN A 19 -0.13 24.82 3.99
N PRO A 20 1.08 25.37 3.79
CA PRO A 20 1.67 25.49 2.48
C PRO A 20 2.33 24.21 1.96
N TRP A 21 2.62 23.23 2.82
CA TRP A 21 3.32 22.01 2.42
C TRP A 21 2.32 20.91 2.09
N VAL A 22 2.33 20.44 0.84
CA VAL A 22 1.52 19.29 0.41
C VAL A 22 2.36 18.02 0.42
N VAL A 23 1.72 16.95 0.88
CA VAL A 23 2.26 15.60 1.02
C VAL A 23 1.57 14.75 -0.03
N ARG A 24 2.31 14.22 -1.00
CA ARG A 24 1.73 13.47 -2.12
C ARG A 24 2.52 12.20 -2.45
N LYS A 25 1.83 11.19 -2.95
CA LYS A 25 2.40 9.95 -3.48
C LYS A 25 1.96 9.76 -4.93
N THR A 26 2.88 9.33 -5.79
CA THR A 26 2.56 8.96 -7.16
C THR A 26 1.93 7.58 -7.17
N ASP A 27 0.77 7.45 -7.81
CA ASP A 27 0.04 6.19 -7.96
C ASP A 27 0.19 5.60 -9.36
N GLY A 28 0.34 6.44 -10.39
CA GLY A 28 0.56 5.95 -11.75
C GLY A 28 0.71 7.05 -12.80
N TYR A 29 0.62 6.63 -14.05
CA TYR A 29 0.64 7.49 -15.22
C TYR A 29 -0.62 7.29 -16.04
N ILE A 30 -1.29 8.38 -16.36
CA ILE A 30 -2.45 8.39 -17.26
C ILE A 30 -1.95 8.88 -18.61
N LEU A 31 -2.28 8.13 -19.67
CA LEU A 31 -2.02 8.53 -21.04
C LEU A 31 -3.13 9.45 -21.50
N ASP A 32 -2.78 10.68 -21.88
CA ASP A 32 -3.73 11.55 -22.58
C ASP A 32 -3.67 11.27 -24.08
N PRO A 33 -4.73 10.72 -24.68
CA PRO A 33 -4.72 10.33 -26.09
C PRO A 33 -4.55 11.53 -27.04
N GLU A 34 -5.05 12.70 -26.65
CA GLU A 34 -4.99 13.92 -27.48
C GLU A 34 -3.58 14.51 -27.61
N LYS A 35 -2.76 14.37 -26.56
CA LYS A 35 -1.42 14.99 -26.50
C LYS A 35 -0.29 13.98 -26.65
N GLY A 36 -0.59 12.68 -26.67
CA GLY A 36 0.42 11.61 -26.68
C GLY A 36 1.35 11.64 -25.46
N THR A 37 1.00 12.36 -24.40
CA THR A 37 1.85 12.56 -23.22
C THR A 37 1.32 11.77 -22.02
N LYS A 38 2.26 11.32 -21.17
CA LYS A 38 1.96 10.64 -19.92
C LYS A 38 1.87 11.68 -18.81
N LYS A 39 0.67 11.90 -18.26
CA LYS A 39 0.49 12.69 -17.04
C LYS A 39 0.68 11.82 -15.82
N GLN A 40 1.44 12.33 -14.85
CA GLN A 40 1.58 11.69 -13.55
C GLN A 40 0.31 11.93 -12.74
N ASN A 41 -0.28 10.84 -12.24
CA ASN A 41 -1.33 10.95 -11.25
C ASN A 41 -0.71 11.02 -9.85
N TYR A 42 -1.37 11.76 -8.96
CA TYR A 42 -0.92 11.97 -7.60
C TYR A 42 -2.06 11.78 -6.62
N ILE A 43 -1.80 10.97 -5.59
CA ILE A 43 -2.65 10.87 -4.41
C ILE A 43 -2.15 11.87 -3.37
N ILE A 44 -3.01 12.78 -2.94
CA ILE A 44 -2.73 13.73 -1.88
C ILE A 44 -3.01 13.04 -0.54
N ILE A 45 -1.99 12.94 0.30
CA ILE A 45 -2.10 12.35 1.64
C ILE A 45 -2.57 13.40 2.64
N GLY A 46 -2.08 14.64 2.51
CA GLY A 46 -2.48 15.74 3.37
C GLY A 46 -1.63 16.99 3.22
N TYR A 47 -1.84 17.91 4.16
CA TYR A 47 -1.19 19.22 4.19
C TYR A 47 -0.58 19.49 5.56
N ALA A 48 0.51 20.24 5.59
CA ALA A 48 1.15 20.63 6.84
C ALA A 48 1.65 22.09 6.81
N LEU A 49 1.78 22.67 8.01
CA LEU A 49 2.31 24.02 8.20
C LEU A 49 3.84 24.07 8.02
N LYS A 50 4.55 23.04 8.53
CA LYS A 50 6.02 22.96 8.49
C LYS A 50 6.46 21.79 7.60
N TYR A 51 7.65 21.91 7.01
CA TYR A 51 8.25 20.83 6.22
C TYR A 51 8.46 19.56 7.07
N VAL A 52 8.95 19.71 8.30
CA VAL A 52 9.21 18.58 9.22
C VAL A 52 7.94 17.82 9.58
N SER A 53 6.81 18.51 9.75
CA SER A 53 5.52 17.84 9.96
C SER A 53 5.07 17.08 8.73
N ALA A 54 5.26 17.65 7.53
CA ALA A 54 4.93 16.99 6.27
C ALA A 54 5.78 15.74 6.01
N THR A 55 7.08 15.78 6.33
CA THR A 55 7.95 14.60 6.20
C THR A 55 7.56 13.50 7.17
N LYS A 56 7.20 13.82 8.42
CA LYS A 56 6.68 12.84 9.38
C LYS A 56 5.42 12.15 8.89
N ILE A 57 4.49 12.90 8.26
CA ILE A 57 3.26 12.32 7.69
C ILE A 57 3.59 11.29 6.60
N ILE A 58 4.49 11.60 5.66
CA ILE A 58 4.92 10.65 4.63
C ILE A 58 5.59 9.40 5.22
N LEU A 59 6.49 9.59 6.19
CA LEU A 59 7.23 8.48 6.81
C LEU A 59 6.29 7.54 7.58
N HIS A 60 5.34 8.10 8.32
CA HIS A 60 4.36 7.30 9.04
C HIS A 60 3.45 6.51 8.07
N MET A 61 2.94 7.16 7.03
CA MET A 61 2.02 6.52 6.07
C MET A 61 2.68 5.35 5.33
N SER A 62 3.95 5.50 4.94
CA SER A 62 4.72 4.45 4.25
C SER A 62 5.05 3.27 5.15
N MET A 63 5.43 3.52 6.41
CA MET A 63 5.64 2.44 7.38
C MET A 63 4.36 1.63 7.61
N LEU A 64 3.21 2.30 7.75
CA LEU A 64 1.91 1.64 7.91
C LEU A 64 1.55 0.78 6.69
N GLN A 65 1.85 1.24 5.47
CA GLN A 65 1.62 0.46 4.25
C GLN A 65 2.47 -0.82 4.23
N ASN A 66 3.75 -0.73 4.60
CA ASN A 66 4.64 -1.89 4.64
C ASN A 66 4.16 -2.94 5.65
N ILE A 67 3.82 -2.50 6.87
CA ILE A 67 3.29 -3.39 7.92
C ILE A 67 1.99 -4.05 7.45
N ARG A 68 1.07 -3.29 6.84
CA ARG A 68 -0.19 -3.82 6.30
C ARG A 68 0.03 -4.89 5.24
N ILE A 69 0.97 -4.67 4.31
CA ILE A 69 1.30 -5.63 3.25
C ILE A 69 1.82 -6.93 3.86
N VAL A 70 2.75 -6.85 4.81
CA VAL A 70 3.32 -8.03 5.49
C VAL A 70 2.26 -8.82 6.26
N ILE A 71 1.35 -8.14 6.98
CA ILE A 71 0.26 -8.82 7.68
C ILE A 71 -0.68 -9.51 6.68
N GLN A 72 -1.04 -8.83 5.57
CA GLN A 72 -1.91 -9.39 4.55
C GLN A 72 -1.32 -10.64 3.90
N THR A 73 -0.03 -10.65 3.59
CA THR A 73 0.64 -11.83 2.98
C THR A 73 0.73 -13.00 3.95
N ASN A 74 0.98 -12.74 5.24
CA ASN A 74 1.01 -13.79 6.26
C ASN A 74 -0.39 -14.42 6.48
N LEU A 75 -1.45 -13.59 6.47
CA LEU A 75 -2.83 -14.06 6.57
C LEU A 75 -3.24 -14.88 5.34
N THR A 76 -2.88 -14.44 4.13
CA THR A 76 -3.20 -15.21 2.91
C THR A 76 -2.42 -16.52 2.85
N ALA A 77 -1.15 -16.52 3.24
CA ALA A 77 -0.33 -17.73 3.29
C ALA A 77 -0.89 -18.76 4.29
N THR A 78 -1.26 -18.32 5.50
CA THR A 78 -1.86 -19.20 6.52
C THR A 78 -3.24 -19.71 6.11
N ASN A 79 -4.08 -18.88 5.50
CA ASN A 79 -5.38 -19.30 4.97
C ASN A 79 -5.24 -20.31 3.82
N SER A 80 -4.26 -20.13 2.93
CA SER A 80 -3.95 -21.10 1.86
C SER A 80 -3.45 -22.44 2.42
N ALA A 81 -2.56 -22.40 3.43
CA ALA A 81 -2.09 -23.59 4.12
C ALA A 81 -3.22 -24.35 4.84
N LYS A 82 -4.13 -23.63 5.52
CA LYS A 82 -5.34 -24.22 6.14
C LYS A 82 -6.28 -24.83 5.11
N LYS A 83 -6.51 -24.16 3.97
CA LYS A 83 -7.32 -24.70 2.86
C LYS A 83 -6.71 -25.98 2.31
N LYS A 84 -5.39 -26.01 2.10
CA LYS A 84 -4.62 -27.16 1.63
C LYS A 84 -4.72 -28.34 2.61
N LEU A 85 -4.53 -28.10 3.91
CA LEU A 85 -4.74 -29.11 4.96
C LEU A 85 -6.17 -29.63 5.01
N ASN A 86 -7.19 -28.78 4.83
CA ASN A 86 -8.58 -29.21 4.84
C ASN A 86 -8.94 -30.06 3.61
N VAL A 87 -8.35 -29.77 2.44
CA VAL A 87 -8.49 -30.61 1.22
C VAL A 87 -7.83 -31.98 1.43
N TYR A 88 -6.61 -32.04 1.99
CA TYR A 88 -5.96 -33.31 2.30
C TYR A 88 -6.61 -34.05 3.48
N GLY A 89 -7.21 -33.32 4.43
CA GLY A 89 -7.96 -33.87 5.57
C GLY A 89 -9.32 -34.43 5.16
N LEU A 90 -10.01 -33.83 4.19
CA LEU A 90 -11.23 -34.37 3.59
C LEU A 90 -10.93 -35.65 2.79
N CYS A 91 -9.78 -35.70 2.11
CA CYS A 91 -9.30 -36.89 1.38
C CYS A 91 -8.89 -38.06 2.31
N ARG A 92 -8.69 -37.81 3.61
CA ARG A 92 -8.41 -38.84 4.63
C ARG A 92 -9.61 -39.25 5.49
N ARG A 93 -10.85 -38.85 5.13
CA ARG A 93 -12.03 -39.62 5.57
C ARG A 93 -12.11 -40.90 4.74
N ILE A 94 -11.19 -41.81 5.02
CA ILE A 94 -11.30 -43.20 4.61
C ILE A 94 -12.57 -43.71 5.30
N PRO A 95 -13.62 -44.15 4.58
CA PRO A 95 -14.65 -44.92 5.25
C PRO A 95 -13.94 -46.18 5.75
N ILE A 96 -13.91 -46.39 7.06
CA ILE A 96 -13.60 -47.71 7.62
C ILE A 96 -14.76 -48.60 7.15
N ILE A 97 -14.65 -49.12 5.93
CA ILE A 97 -15.49 -50.19 5.45
C ILE A 97 -15.04 -51.41 6.24
N ARG A 98 -15.84 -51.68 7.26
CA ARG A 98 -15.92 -52.93 8.00
C ARG A 98 -15.85 -54.09 7.01
N LEU A 99 -14.72 -54.77 6.96
CA LEU A 99 -14.58 -56.09 6.38
C LEU A 99 -14.00 -56.98 7.47
N PHE A 100 -14.75 -58.05 7.74
CA PHE A 100 -14.69 -59.01 8.85
C PHE A 100 -15.43 -58.60 10.12
#